data_AF-A0ABD0P0T1-F1
#
_entry.id   AF-A0ABD0P0T1-F1
#
_cell.length_a   1.000
_cell.length_b   1.000
_cell.length_c   1.000
_cell.angle_alpha   90.00
_cell.angle_beta   90.00
_cell.angle_gamma   90.00
#
_symmetry.space_group_name_H-M   'P 1'
#
loop_
_entity.id
_entity.type
_entity.pdbx_description
1 polymer ?
#
loop_
_entity_poly.entity_id
_entity_poly.type
_entity_poly.pdbx_seq_one_letter_code
_entity_poly.pdbx_strand_id
1 'polypeptide(L)' 'GTKMAPWANPEHFTQRQECVNTFASWFGYMPLVHSQFRLDPVLFKDHVSVLRKRYKDLERV' A
#
# COMPACT_ATOMS: atom_id res chain seq x y z
N GLY A 1 13.27 14.97 -19.45
CA GLY A 1 11.88 15.39 -19.20
C GLY A 1 11.32 14.53 -18.09
N THR A 2 10.98 15.14 -16.96
CA THR A 2 10.40 14.43 -15.81
C THR A 2 9.07 13.83 -16.25
N LYS A 3 8.99 12.50 -16.37
CA LYS A 3 7.71 11.83 -16.62
C LYS A 3 6.81 12.11 -15.42
N MET A 4 5.66 12.75 -15.65
CA MET A 4 4.66 12.92 -14.61
C MET A 4 4.31 11.55 -14.03
N ALA A 5 4.15 11.50 -12.71
CA ALA A 5 3.78 10.26 -12.06
C ALA A 5 2.43 9.75 -12.62
N PRO A 6 2.25 8.44 -12.84
CA PRO A 6 1.02 7.90 -13.45
C PRO A 6 -0.28 8.29 -12.72
N TRP A 7 -0.19 8.58 -11.43
CA TRP A 7 -1.31 9.00 -10.58
C TRP A 7 -1.65 10.50 -10.68
N ALA A 8 -0.79 11.31 -11.32
CA ALA A 8 -0.96 12.76 -11.43
C ALA A 8 -1.93 13.16 -12.54
N ASN A 9 -2.37 12.21 -13.37
CA ASN A 9 -3.41 12.45 -14.36
C ASN A 9 -4.79 12.58 -13.67
N PRO A 10 -5.58 13.65 -13.89
CA PRO A 10 -6.98 13.76 -13.44
C PRO A 10 -7.85 12.53 -13.75
N GLU A 11 -7.72 11.91 -14.92
CA GLU A 11 -8.52 10.74 -15.33
C GLU A 11 -8.28 9.49 -14.46
N HIS A 12 -7.16 9.43 -13.76
CA HIS A 12 -6.79 8.29 -12.92
C HIS A 12 -7.77 8.06 -11.75
N PHE A 13 -8.38 9.12 -11.21
CA PHE A 13 -9.39 8.97 -10.15
C PHE A 13 -10.72 8.44 -10.69
N THR A 14 -11.13 8.87 -11.87
CA THR A 14 -12.33 8.35 -12.55
C THR A 14 -12.18 6.86 -12.84
N GLN A 15 -11.03 6.45 -13.39
CA GLN A 15 -10.73 5.04 -13.66
C GLN A 15 -10.75 4.18 -12.39
N ARG A 16 -10.26 4.70 -11.26
CA ARG A 16 -10.35 3.99 -9.97
C ARG A 16 -11.78 3.79 -9.51
N GLN A 17 -12.64 4.79 -9.69
CA GLN A 17 -14.05 4.68 -9.34
C GLN A 17 -14.74 3.59 -10.19
N GLU A 18 -14.45 3.55 -11.49
CA GLU A 18 -14.96 2.50 -12.39
C GLU A 18 -14.52 1.11 -11.94
N CYS A 19 -13.24 0.92 -11.63
CA CYS A 19 -12.72 -0.36 -11.13
C CYS A 19 -13.45 -0.84 -9.85
N VAL A 20 -13.69 0.07 -8.90
CA VAL A 20 -14.41 -0.26 -7.65
C VAL A 20 -15.87 -0.62 -7.93
N ASN A 21 -16.52 0.05 -8.89
CA ASN A 21 -17.89 -0.25 -9.29
C ASN A 21 -17.98 -1.62 -10.00
N THR A 22 -17.05 -1.93 -10.91
CA THR A 22 -16.97 -3.24 -11.58
C THR A 22 -16.68 -4.35 -10.57
N PHE A 23 -15.82 -4.09 -9.59
CA PHE A 23 -15.58 -5.03 -8.50
C PHE A 23 -16.87 -5.31 -7.72
N ALA A 24 -17.63 -4.28 -7.33
CA ALA A 24 -18.90 -4.47 -6.63
C ALA A 24 -19.95 -5.21 -7.49
N SER A 25 -19.98 -4.97 -8.81
CA SER A 25 -20.94 -5.65 -9.69
C SER A 25 -20.67 -7.15 -9.81
N TRP A 26 -19.41 -7.59 -9.76
CA TRP A 26 -19.06 -9.02 -9.72
C TRP A 26 -19.58 -9.74 -8.49
N PHE A 27 -19.63 -9.06 -7.34
CA PHE A 27 -20.17 -9.62 -6.09
C PHE A 27 -21.67 -9.39 -5.92
N GLY A 28 -22.28 -8.52 -6.73
CA GLY A 28 -23.69 -8.11 -6.61
C GLY A 28 -23.98 -7.14 -5.45
N TYR A 29 -22.96 -6.75 -4.70
CA TYR A 29 -23.00 -5.75 -3.63
C TYR A 29 -21.57 -5.22 -3.37
N MET A 30 -21.41 -4.18 -2.54
CA MET A 30 -20.08 -3.70 -2.13
C MET A 30 -19.55 -4.52 -0.94
N PRO A 31 -18.50 -5.36 -1.12
CA PRO A 31 -18.01 -6.20 -0.03
C PRO A 31 -16.93 -5.52 0.82
N LEU A 32 -16.37 -4.38 0.38
CA LEU A 32 -15.35 -3.65 1.14
C LEU A 32 -15.98 -2.97 2.36
N VAL A 33 -15.38 -3.19 3.53
CA VAL A 33 -15.77 -2.55 4.79
C VAL A 33 -14.72 -1.58 5.26
N HIS A 34 -15.14 -0.52 5.94
CA HIS A 34 -14.22 0.45 6.51
C HIS A 34 -13.47 -0.20 7.68
N SER A 35 -12.14 -0.13 7.66
CA SER A 35 -11.30 -0.41 8.82
C SER A 35 -10.75 0.89 9.38
N GLN A 36 -10.83 1.06 10.70
CA GLN A 36 -10.16 2.13 11.42
C GLN A 36 -8.88 1.65 12.12
N PHE A 37 -8.65 0.33 12.14
CA PHE A 37 -7.51 -0.26 12.82
C PHE A 37 -6.27 -0.15 11.93
N ARG A 38 -5.33 0.68 12.37
CA ARG A 38 -4.06 0.93 11.70
C ARG A 38 -2.96 0.26 12.52
N LEU A 39 -2.45 -0.87 12.02
CA LEU A 39 -1.21 -1.47 12.50
C LEU A 39 -0.06 -0.73 11.81
N ASP A 40 0.24 0.48 12.27
CA ASP A 40 1.48 1.12 11.86
C ASP A 40 2.63 0.21 12.30
N PRO A 41 3.59 -0.11 11.42
CA PRO A 41 4.73 -0.90 11.81
C PRO A 41 5.41 -0.21 13.01
N VAL A 42 5.61 -0.97 14.09
CA VAL A 42 6.33 -0.54 15.32
C VAL A 42 7.81 -0.26 15.05
N LEU A 43 8.22 -0.16 13.78
CA LEU A 43 9.56 0.22 13.38
C LEU A 43 9.82 1.72 13.52
N PHE A 44 8.84 2.52 13.96
CA PHE A 44 9.08 3.91 14.28
C PHE A 44 10.06 3.99 15.46
N LYS A 45 11.31 4.37 15.15
CA LYS A 45 12.51 4.37 16.02
C LYS A 45 13.23 3.04 16.20
N ASP A 46 12.80 1.97 15.54
CA ASP A 46 13.63 0.77 15.52
C ASP A 46 14.85 1.00 14.65
N HIS A 47 16.02 0.77 15.24
CA HIS A 47 17.30 0.85 14.55
C HIS A 47 17.53 -0.37 13.65
N VAL A 48 16.53 -0.81 12.88
CA VAL A 48 16.59 -2.03 12.05
C VAL A 48 17.81 -1.98 11.11
N SER A 49 18.10 -0.81 10.53
CA SER A 49 19.28 -0.62 9.69
C SER A 49 20.61 -0.79 10.44
N VAL A 50 20.68 -0.41 11.72
CA VAL A 50 21.87 -0.61 12.58
C VAL A 50 21.96 -2.05 13.05
N LEU A 51 20.82 -2.64 13.48
CA LEU A 51 20.76 -4.02 13.96
C LEU A 51 21.10 -5.01 12.84
N ARG A 52 20.57 -4.82 11.63
CA ARG A 52 20.96 -5.62 10.44
C ARG A 52 22.44 -5.49 10.10
N LYS A 53 23.02 -4.28 10.23
CA LYS A 53 24.47 -4.08 10.05
C LYS A 53 25.30 -4.79 11.12
N ARG A 54 24.82 -4.83 12.37
CA ARG A 54 25.50 -5.46 13.51
C ARG A 54 25.39 -6.98 13.50
N TYR A 55 24.26 -7.51 13.06
CA TYR A 55 23.94 -8.95 13.11
C TYR A 55 23.72 -9.53 11.71
N LYS A 56 24.69 -9.35 10.81
CA LYS A 56 24.60 -9.81 9.41
C LYS A 56 24.43 -11.32 9.28
N ASP A 57 24.97 -12.09 10.21
CA ASP A 57 24.95 -13.55 10.17
C ASP A 57 23.56 -14.14 10.46
N LEU A 58 22.66 -13.37 11.11
CA LEU A 58 21.28 -13.79 11.34
C LEU A 58 20.45 -13.87 10.04
N GLU A 59 20.83 -13.12 8.99
CA GLU A 59 20.14 -13.14 7.68
C GLU A 59 20.69 -14.23 6.73
N ARG A 60 21.73 -14.98 7.13
CA ARG A 60 22.33 -16.06 6.32
C ARG A 60 21.76 -17.46 6.59
N VAL A 61 20.79 -17.57 7.50
CA VAL A 61 20.05 -18.81 7.80
C VAL A 61 18.95 -19.03 6.78
#